data_AF-A0A9E5NB39-F1
#
_entry.id   AF-A0A9E5NB39-F1
#
_cell.length_a   1.000
_cell.length_b   1.000
_cell.length_c   1.000
_cell.angle_alpha   90.00
_cell.angle_beta   90.00
_cell.angle_gamma   90.00
#
_symmetry.space_group_name_H-M   'P 1'
#
loop_
_entity.id
_entity.type
_entity.pdbx_description
1 polymer ?
#
loop_
_entity_poly.entity_id
_entity_poly.type
_entity_poly.pdbx_seq_one_letter_code
_entity_poly.pdbx_strand_id
1 'polypeptide(L)'
;MRTGFTRLAYVVFPGLLVALLTSGCEDRKSYQISTSKPQQTAEVPLPEWAPKDPSPEFLRAAKVLKPLPTESSEKMPPEMAVMLVRQRLWRPAAYELFGSLNDDQMQHFLSAKKVRVAVKALTAPQRAALDNWFESYRHAYEGVLPEELQSFEDYRVLLYKHGAREDLSNVDIGFATVPVGSSSSDAASSHSVHIWFWVQQSNGKTQQFGTQFAQI
;
A
#
# COMPACT_ATOMS: atom_id res chain seq x y z
N MET A 1 23.24 -51.18 20.69
CA MET A 1 23.04 -51.90 21.97
C MET A 1 22.79 -50.88 23.08
N ARG A 2 21.80 -51.16 23.95
CA ARG A 2 21.25 -50.38 25.10
C ARG A 2 20.40 -49.15 24.72
N THR A 3 19.06 -49.14 24.71
CA THR A 3 17.95 -49.43 25.68
C THR A 3 17.60 -48.29 26.64
N GLY A 4 16.31 -47.90 26.67
CA GLY A 4 15.61 -47.22 27.79
C GLY A 4 14.80 -45.99 27.36
N PHE A 5 13.56 -46.08 26.85
CA PHE A 5 12.25 -46.11 27.56
C PHE A 5 12.05 -45.03 28.63
N THR A 6 11.04 -44.16 28.48
CA THR A 6 9.90 -43.99 29.43
C THR A 6 8.74 -43.26 28.74
N ARG A 7 7.55 -43.88 28.76
CA ARG A 7 6.23 -43.31 28.42
C ARG A 7 5.66 -42.60 29.65
N LEU A 8 4.82 -41.58 29.46
CA LEU A 8 3.65 -41.39 30.33
C LEU A 8 2.51 -40.69 29.59
N ALA A 9 1.31 -41.09 30.00
CA ALA A 9 0.06 -41.09 29.29
C ALA A 9 -0.97 -40.25 30.05
N TYR A 10 -1.91 -39.69 29.30
CA TYR A 10 -3.31 -39.36 29.61
C TYR A 10 -3.69 -38.75 30.98
N VAL A 11 -4.39 -37.62 30.92
CA VAL A 11 -5.53 -37.36 31.81
C VAL A 11 -6.74 -37.00 30.95
N VAL A 12 -7.73 -37.88 31.00
CA VAL A 12 -9.12 -37.71 30.57
C VAL A 12 -9.89 -37.12 31.75
N PHE A 13 -10.72 -36.11 31.53
CA PHE A 13 -11.79 -35.74 32.47
C PHE A 13 -13.15 -35.82 31.77
N PRO A 14 -14.05 -36.70 32.22
CA PRO A 14 -15.42 -36.78 31.74
C PRO A 14 -16.40 -36.07 32.69
N GLY A 15 -17.42 -35.45 32.11
CA GLY A 15 -18.82 -35.75 32.47
C GLY A 15 -19.59 -34.86 33.45
N LEU A 16 -20.90 -34.76 33.12
CA LEU A 16 -22.11 -34.43 33.90
C LEU A 16 -22.51 -32.93 33.95
N LEU A 17 -23.57 -32.41 33.28
CA LEU A 17 -24.99 -32.80 33.01
C LEU A 17 -25.98 -32.43 34.15
N VAL A 18 -27.22 -32.09 33.74
CA VAL A 18 -28.47 -31.73 34.46
C VAL A 18 -28.74 -30.21 34.49
N ALA A 19 -29.54 -29.62 33.57
CA ALA A 19 -30.99 -29.69 33.29
C ALA A 19 -31.88 -28.92 34.29
N LEU A 20 -32.66 -27.93 33.80
CA LEU A 20 -34.11 -27.80 34.03
C LEU A 20 -34.71 -26.56 33.33
N LEU A 21 -35.92 -26.79 32.82
CA LEU A 21 -36.80 -25.92 32.05
C LEU A 21 -37.44 -24.82 32.90
N THR A 22 -37.65 -23.64 32.34
CA THR A 22 -38.88 -22.87 32.56
C THR A 22 -39.32 -22.14 31.28
N SER A 23 -40.60 -22.33 30.98
CA SER A 23 -41.42 -21.60 30.02
C SER A 23 -41.52 -20.11 30.34
N GLY A 24 -41.63 -19.25 29.33
CA GLY A 24 -42.25 -17.94 29.52
C GLY A 24 -41.94 -16.88 28.47
N CYS A 25 -42.98 -16.55 27.70
CA CYS A 25 -43.18 -15.33 26.90
C CYS A 25 -42.23 -15.07 25.72
N GLU A 26 -42.71 -15.46 24.54
CA GLU A 26 -42.51 -14.71 23.30
C GLU A 26 -42.87 -13.23 23.54
N ASP A 27 -41.84 -12.39 23.59
CA ASP A 27 -41.98 -10.97 23.35
C ASP A 27 -41.16 -10.66 22.10
N ARG A 28 -41.87 -10.60 20.97
CA ARG A 28 -41.31 -10.31 19.65
C ARG A 28 -40.92 -8.83 19.63
N LYS A 29 -39.81 -8.49 20.29
CA LYS A 29 -39.12 -7.23 20.07
C LYS A 29 -38.57 -7.26 18.65
N SER A 30 -39.25 -6.55 17.77
CA SER A 30 -38.73 -6.10 16.50
C SER A 30 -37.33 -5.54 16.72
N TYR A 31 -36.32 -6.27 16.29
CA TYR A 31 -35.00 -5.71 16.05
C TYR A 31 -35.20 -4.66 14.95
N GLN A 32 -35.38 -3.40 15.35
CA GLN A 32 -34.98 -2.30 14.49
C GLN A 32 -33.48 -2.49 14.30
N ILE A 33 -33.12 -3.07 13.15
CA ILE A 33 -31.81 -2.90 12.57
C ILE A 33 -31.69 -1.38 12.42
N SER A 34 -31.09 -0.74 13.42
CA SER A 34 -30.66 0.62 13.32
C SER A 34 -29.58 0.61 12.25
N THR A 35 -29.97 0.89 11.01
CA THR A 35 -29.05 1.30 9.95
C THR A 35 -28.53 2.68 10.31
N SER A 36 -27.85 2.81 11.45
CA SER A 36 -26.96 3.92 11.70
C SER A 36 -25.79 3.72 10.75
N LYS A 37 -25.92 4.33 9.57
CA LYS A 37 -24.83 4.63 8.64
C LYS A 37 -23.60 5.00 9.47
N PRO A 38 -22.45 4.31 9.33
CA PRO A 38 -21.27 4.66 10.10
C PRO A 38 -21.03 6.15 9.97
N GLN A 39 -21.04 6.83 11.12
CA GLN A 39 -20.90 8.26 11.23
C GLN A 39 -19.52 8.62 10.65
N GLN A 40 -19.56 9.25 9.48
CA GLN A 40 -18.41 9.62 8.66
C GLN A 40 -17.47 10.46 9.53
N THR A 41 -16.35 9.85 9.94
CA THR A 41 -15.28 10.52 10.68
C THR A 41 -14.77 11.66 9.79
N ALA A 42 -14.54 12.84 10.37
CA ALA A 42 -14.11 14.08 9.70
C ALA A 42 -13.46 13.86 8.33
N GLU A 43 -14.11 14.37 7.28
CA GLU A 43 -13.74 14.17 5.89
C GLU A 43 -12.32 14.71 5.67
N VAL A 44 -11.35 13.82 5.44
CA VAL A 44 -9.98 14.21 5.06
C VAL A 44 -10.12 15.01 3.76
N PRO A 45 -9.68 16.28 3.69
CA PRO A 45 -9.79 17.05 2.46
C PRO A 45 -8.97 16.36 1.37
N LEU A 46 -9.67 15.82 0.36
CA LEU A 46 -9.06 15.09 -0.73
C LEU A 46 -8.61 16.04 -1.84
N PRO A 47 -7.50 15.74 -2.53
CA PRO A 47 -7.06 16.52 -3.67
C PRO A 47 -8.04 16.38 -4.85
N GLU A 48 -8.07 17.36 -5.75
CA GLU A 48 -8.96 17.36 -6.94
C GLU A 48 -8.79 16.14 -7.84
N TRP A 49 -7.61 15.52 -7.84
CA TRP A 49 -7.33 14.32 -8.64
C TRP A 49 -7.78 13.02 -7.96
N ALA A 50 -8.30 13.07 -6.73
CA ALA A 50 -8.80 11.90 -6.04
C ALA A 50 -9.98 11.28 -6.80
N PRO A 51 -10.15 9.94 -6.76
CA PRO A 51 -11.34 9.30 -7.32
C PRO A 51 -12.63 9.86 -6.72
N LYS A 52 -13.69 9.92 -7.53
CA LYS A 52 -15.03 10.33 -7.05
C LYS A 52 -15.56 9.40 -5.94
N ASP A 53 -15.30 8.11 -6.09
CA ASP A 53 -15.64 7.06 -5.13
C ASP A 53 -14.34 6.40 -4.65
N PRO A 54 -13.62 7.00 -3.68
CA PRO A 54 -12.32 6.48 -3.24
C PRO A 54 -12.48 5.16 -2.48
N SER A 55 -11.58 4.22 -2.73
CA SER A 55 -11.53 2.95 -2.02
C SER A 55 -11.16 3.12 -0.53
N PRO A 56 -11.50 2.15 0.34
CA PRO A 56 -11.08 2.17 1.74
C PRO A 56 -9.56 2.31 1.93
N GLU A 57 -8.78 1.65 1.08
CA GLU A 57 -7.32 1.72 1.05
C GLU A 57 -6.85 3.13 0.70
N PHE A 58 -7.43 3.75 -0.34
CA PHE A 58 -7.13 5.14 -0.69
C PHE A 58 -7.37 6.08 0.49
N LEU A 59 -8.53 5.97 1.13
CA LEU A 59 -8.89 6.80 2.30
C LEU A 59 -7.96 6.55 3.48
N ARG A 60 -7.51 5.31 3.68
CA ARG A 60 -6.54 4.95 4.72
C ARG A 60 -5.18 5.60 4.45
N ALA A 61 -4.72 5.61 3.21
CA ALA A 61 -3.51 6.32 2.81
C ALA A 61 -3.65 7.84 2.99
N ALA A 62 -4.78 8.43 2.58
CA ALA A 62 -5.04 9.86 2.66
C ALA A 62 -5.02 10.42 4.10
N LYS A 63 -5.28 9.58 5.12
CA LYS A 63 -5.17 9.99 6.54
C LYS A 63 -3.74 10.31 6.97
N VAL A 64 -2.73 9.76 6.30
CA VAL A 64 -1.31 9.91 6.70
C VAL A 64 -0.45 10.55 5.61
N LEU A 65 -0.86 10.45 4.35
CA LEU A 65 -0.14 11.03 3.22
C LEU A 65 -0.72 12.39 2.84
N LYS A 66 0.18 13.34 2.57
CA LYS A 66 -0.14 14.62 1.95
C LYS A 66 0.12 14.51 0.45
N PRO A 67 -0.79 15.02 -0.40
CA PRO A 67 -0.56 15.07 -1.84
C PRO A 67 0.69 15.90 -2.14
N LEU A 68 1.43 15.54 -3.18
CA LEU A 68 2.51 16.39 -3.67
C LEU A 68 1.96 17.77 -4.06
N PRO A 69 2.69 18.87 -3.77
CA PRO A 69 2.27 20.20 -4.15
C PRO A 69 1.93 20.24 -5.63
N THR A 70 0.75 20.74 -5.95
CA THR A 70 0.43 21.13 -7.31
C THR A 70 1.15 22.45 -7.55
N GLU A 71 2.43 22.39 -7.91
CA GLU A 71 3.10 23.60 -8.40
C GLU A 71 2.28 24.13 -9.58
N SER A 72 2.01 25.44 -9.61
CA SER A 72 1.20 26.04 -10.67
C SER A 72 1.85 25.72 -12.01
N SER A 73 1.17 24.93 -12.84
CA SER A 73 1.64 24.52 -14.17
C SER A 73 2.03 25.72 -15.04
N GLU A 74 1.52 26.91 -14.72
CA GLU A 74 1.84 28.20 -15.37
C GLU A 74 3.33 28.59 -15.28
N LYS A 75 4.08 28.11 -14.29
CA LYS A 75 5.52 28.41 -14.12
C LYS A 75 6.44 27.28 -14.56
N MET A 76 5.87 26.17 -15.02
CA MET A 76 6.64 25.00 -15.40
C MET A 76 6.87 24.93 -16.91
N PRO A 77 8.03 24.40 -17.33
CA PRO A 77 8.21 23.98 -18.71
C PRO A 77 7.09 23.01 -19.14
N PRO A 78 6.63 23.05 -20.41
CA PRO A 78 5.54 22.20 -20.90
C PRO A 78 5.74 20.71 -20.62
N GLU A 79 6.97 20.21 -20.70
CA GLU A 79 7.34 18.83 -20.40
C GLU A 79 7.04 18.43 -18.94
N MET A 80 7.29 19.34 -18.00
CA MET A 80 7.00 19.13 -16.58
C MET A 80 5.49 19.20 -16.31
N ALA A 81 4.77 20.07 -17.01
CA ALA A 81 3.31 20.12 -16.92
C ALA A 81 2.66 18.81 -17.42
N VAL A 82 3.15 18.24 -18.53
CA VAL A 82 2.70 16.93 -19.04
C VAL A 82 2.98 15.83 -18.02
N MET A 83 4.17 15.83 -17.41
CA MET A 83 4.47 14.88 -16.34
C MET A 83 3.50 14.98 -15.17
N LEU A 84 3.17 16.19 -14.70
CA LEU A 84 2.21 16.38 -13.60
C LEU A 84 0.81 15.86 -13.95
N VAL A 85 0.34 16.10 -15.19
CA VAL A 85 -0.94 15.56 -15.65
C VAL A 85 -0.92 14.03 -15.63
N ARG A 86 0.16 13.41 -16.14
CA ARG A 86 0.29 11.94 -16.14
C ARG A 86 0.37 11.35 -14.74
N GLN A 87 1.04 12.04 -13.81
CA GLN A 87 1.09 11.62 -12.41
C GLN A 87 -0.31 11.54 -11.79
N ARG A 88 -1.24 12.41 -12.16
CA ARG A 88 -2.62 12.33 -11.67
C ARG A 88 -3.33 11.04 -12.07
N LEU A 89 -2.93 10.39 -13.17
CA LEU A 89 -3.54 9.17 -13.66
C LEU A 89 -3.15 7.93 -12.82
N TRP A 90 -1.92 7.87 -12.32
CA TRP A 90 -1.44 6.71 -11.56
C TRP A 90 -1.35 6.95 -10.04
N ARG A 91 -1.38 8.21 -9.58
CA ARG A 91 -1.35 8.54 -8.14
C ARG A 91 -2.46 7.88 -7.32
N PRO A 92 -3.72 7.77 -7.80
CA PRO A 92 -4.75 7.04 -7.07
C PRO A 92 -4.33 5.61 -6.74
N ALA A 93 -3.85 4.86 -7.74
CA ALA A 93 -3.37 3.49 -7.53
C ALA A 93 -2.15 3.43 -6.58
N ALA A 94 -1.30 4.46 -6.56
CA ALA A 94 -0.19 4.55 -5.60
C ALA A 94 -0.69 4.72 -4.15
N TYR A 95 -1.73 5.54 -3.95
CA TYR A 95 -2.39 5.69 -2.65
C TYR A 95 -3.07 4.38 -2.23
N GLU A 96 -3.75 3.70 -3.14
CA GLU A 96 -4.37 2.40 -2.85
C GLU A 96 -3.33 1.33 -2.47
N LEU A 97 -2.22 1.26 -3.22
CA LEU A 97 -1.12 0.35 -2.90
C LEU A 97 -0.53 0.63 -1.51
N PHE A 98 -0.33 1.90 -1.16
CA PHE A 98 0.11 2.28 0.20
C PHE A 98 -0.94 1.94 1.25
N GLY A 99 -2.21 2.21 0.94
CA GLY A 99 -3.36 1.91 1.78
C GLY A 99 -3.61 0.43 2.02
N SER A 100 -3.05 -0.44 1.17
CA SER A 100 -3.16 -1.90 1.28
C SER A 100 -2.19 -2.54 2.30
N LEU A 101 -1.22 -1.78 2.82
CA LEU A 101 -0.33 -2.25 3.89
C LEU A 101 -1.16 -2.72 5.09
N ASN A 102 -0.88 -3.87 5.71
CA ASN A 102 -1.58 -4.20 6.95
C ASN A 102 -1.19 -3.25 8.09
N ASP A 103 -1.87 -3.33 9.24
CA ASP A 103 -1.63 -2.40 10.35
C ASP A 103 -0.18 -2.46 10.86
N ASP A 104 0.40 -3.66 10.97
CA ASP A 104 1.80 -3.83 11.40
C ASP A 104 2.79 -3.18 10.43
N GLN A 105 2.58 -3.36 9.12
CA GLN A 105 3.39 -2.77 8.06
C GLN A 105 3.25 -1.24 8.05
N MET A 106 2.03 -0.72 8.25
CA MET A 106 1.77 0.72 8.35
C MET A 106 2.47 1.31 9.57
N GLN A 107 2.35 0.68 10.74
CA GLN A 107 3.03 1.13 11.96
C GLN A 107 4.55 1.06 11.82
N HIS A 108 5.07 0.02 11.16
CA HIS A 108 6.49 -0.08 10.86
C HIS A 108 6.94 1.05 9.93
N PHE A 109 6.18 1.38 8.88
CA PHE A 109 6.48 2.53 8.03
C PHE A 109 6.47 3.85 8.80
N LEU A 110 5.44 4.10 9.62
CA LEU A 110 5.32 5.37 10.35
C LEU A 110 6.47 5.59 11.36
N SER A 111 6.95 4.50 11.98
CA SER A 111 8.04 4.53 12.95
C SER A 111 9.43 4.51 12.30
N ALA A 112 9.70 3.57 11.39
CA ALA A 112 11.01 3.36 10.78
C ALA A 112 11.23 4.18 9.50
N LYS A 113 10.19 4.90 9.03
CA LYS A 113 10.18 5.65 7.76
C LYS A 113 10.47 4.80 6.53
N LYS A 114 10.31 3.49 6.67
CA LYS A 114 10.52 2.49 5.63
C LYS A 114 9.72 1.23 5.94
N VAL A 115 9.18 0.60 4.91
CA VAL A 115 8.66 -0.77 4.95
C VAL A 115 9.08 -1.48 3.68
N ARG A 116 9.42 -2.76 3.77
CA ARG A 116 9.84 -3.61 2.64
C ARG A 116 9.23 -4.98 2.80
N VAL A 117 8.60 -5.48 1.74
CA VAL A 117 7.87 -6.74 1.71
C VAL A 117 8.24 -7.47 0.43
N ALA A 118 8.56 -8.76 0.52
CA ALA A 118 8.79 -9.58 -0.67
C ALA A 118 7.50 -9.69 -1.49
N VAL A 119 7.57 -9.53 -2.81
CA VAL A 119 6.37 -9.60 -3.67
C VAL A 119 5.66 -10.96 -3.54
N LYS A 120 6.43 -12.05 -3.38
CA LYS A 120 5.91 -13.39 -3.13
C LYS A 120 5.18 -13.57 -1.78
N ALA A 121 5.36 -12.64 -0.85
CA ALA A 121 4.76 -12.65 0.48
C ALA A 121 3.59 -11.66 0.61
N LEU A 122 3.26 -10.93 -0.46
CA LEU A 122 2.08 -10.07 -0.47
C LEU A 122 0.81 -10.89 -0.30
N THR A 123 -0.15 -10.34 0.42
CA THR A 123 -1.51 -10.89 0.43
C THR A 123 -2.15 -10.70 -0.95
N ALA A 124 -3.22 -11.44 -1.25
CA ALA A 124 -3.92 -11.28 -2.52
C ALA A 124 -4.41 -9.84 -2.77
N PRO A 125 -4.99 -9.12 -1.78
CA PRO A 125 -5.33 -7.70 -1.95
C PRO A 125 -4.12 -6.80 -2.25
N GLN A 126 -2.99 -7.01 -1.55
CA GLN A 126 -1.77 -6.23 -1.79
C GLN A 126 -1.19 -6.49 -3.18
N ARG A 127 -1.22 -7.75 -3.63
CA ARG A 127 -0.79 -8.11 -4.98
C ARG A 127 -1.69 -7.47 -6.03
N ALA A 128 -3.01 -7.49 -5.84
CA ALA A 128 -3.96 -6.84 -6.74
C ALA A 128 -3.74 -5.32 -6.81
N ALA A 129 -3.49 -4.67 -5.67
CA ALA A 129 -3.17 -3.23 -5.64
C ALA A 129 -1.84 -2.92 -6.36
N LEU A 130 -0.84 -3.81 -6.24
CA LEU A 130 0.43 -3.66 -6.95
C LEU A 130 0.25 -3.82 -8.46
N ASP A 131 -0.50 -4.84 -8.89
CA ASP A 131 -0.79 -5.06 -10.30
C ASP A 131 -1.60 -3.88 -10.88
N ASN A 132 -2.58 -3.35 -10.14
CA ASN A 132 -3.32 -2.15 -10.52
C ASN A 132 -2.42 -0.91 -10.65
N TRP A 133 -1.43 -0.76 -9.76
CA TRP A 133 -0.45 0.32 -9.86
C TRP A 133 0.41 0.21 -11.12
N PHE A 134 0.91 -0.99 -11.47
CA PHE A 134 1.64 -1.20 -12.72
C PHE A 134 0.79 -0.85 -13.94
N GLU A 135 -0.45 -1.30 -14.00
CA GLU A 135 -1.35 -1.02 -15.13
C GLU A 135 -1.69 0.48 -15.23
N SER A 136 -1.97 1.13 -14.10
CA SER A 136 -2.24 2.56 -14.07
C SER A 136 -1.02 3.37 -14.51
N TYR A 137 0.18 2.96 -14.11
CA TYR A 137 1.41 3.57 -14.57
C TYR A 137 1.61 3.37 -16.07
N ARG A 138 1.46 2.14 -16.58
CA ARG A 138 1.54 1.84 -18.02
C ARG A 138 0.59 2.71 -18.84
N HIS A 139 -0.68 2.79 -18.44
CA HIS A 139 -1.69 3.61 -19.11
C HIS A 139 -1.37 5.10 -19.06
N ALA A 140 -0.82 5.60 -17.95
CA ALA A 140 -0.44 7.00 -17.83
C ALA A 140 0.66 7.43 -18.83
N TYR A 141 1.42 6.48 -19.38
CA TYR A 141 2.50 6.72 -20.35
C TYR A 141 2.26 6.01 -21.69
N GLU A 142 1.04 5.54 -21.94
CA GLU A 142 0.67 4.94 -23.22
C GLU A 142 0.71 5.98 -24.35
N GLY A 143 1.23 5.59 -25.51
CA GLY A 143 1.28 6.42 -26.71
C GLY A 143 2.33 7.54 -26.71
N VAL A 144 3.28 7.55 -25.77
CA VAL A 144 4.34 8.56 -25.72
C VAL A 144 5.59 8.08 -26.45
N LEU A 145 6.17 8.96 -27.27
CA LEU A 145 7.40 8.66 -27.99
C LEU A 145 8.59 8.65 -27.01
N PRO A 146 9.52 7.68 -27.11
CA PRO A 146 10.68 7.57 -26.22
C PRO A 146 11.54 8.85 -26.13
N GLU A 147 11.58 9.61 -27.21
CA GLU A 147 12.32 10.87 -27.35
C GLU A 147 11.71 12.05 -26.58
N GLU A 148 10.41 12.00 -26.26
CA GLU A 148 9.73 13.01 -25.44
C GLU A 148 9.89 12.77 -23.94
N LEU A 149 10.37 11.59 -23.55
CA LEU A 149 10.43 11.16 -22.15
C LEU A 149 11.83 10.77 -21.67
N GLN A 150 12.81 10.58 -22.57
CA GLN A 150 14.21 10.18 -22.36
C GLN A 150 14.48 9.00 -21.38
N SER A 151 13.51 8.50 -20.62
CA SER A 151 13.75 7.60 -19.48
C SER A 151 12.50 6.99 -18.82
N PHE A 152 11.27 7.31 -19.26
CA PHE A 152 10.06 6.75 -18.64
C PHE A 152 9.64 5.45 -19.35
N GLU A 153 10.15 4.34 -18.83
CA GLU A 153 9.71 3.01 -19.22
C GLU A 153 8.55 2.55 -18.34
N ASP A 154 7.72 1.65 -18.87
CA ASP A 154 6.78 0.85 -18.06
C ASP A 154 7.56 0.25 -16.87
N TYR A 155 7.12 0.55 -15.64
CA TYR A 155 7.83 0.13 -14.43
C TYR A 155 8.02 -1.39 -14.36
N ARG A 156 7.07 -2.19 -14.84
CA ARG A 156 7.20 -3.65 -14.84
C ARG A 156 8.27 -4.10 -15.84
N VAL A 157 8.30 -3.49 -17.01
CA VAL A 157 9.34 -3.73 -18.04
C VAL A 157 10.72 -3.32 -17.51
N LEU A 158 10.81 -2.17 -16.83
CA LEU A 158 12.03 -1.71 -16.17
C LEU A 158 12.55 -2.78 -15.20
N LEU A 159 11.71 -3.33 -14.33
CA LEU A 159 12.13 -4.38 -13.40
C LEU A 159 12.67 -5.61 -14.13
N TYR A 160 12.02 -6.06 -15.21
CA TYR A 160 12.47 -7.20 -16.01
C TYR A 160 13.83 -6.96 -16.67
N LYS A 161 14.04 -5.77 -17.26
CA LYS A 161 15.36 -5.39 -17.82
C LYS A 161 16.47 -5.44 -16.78
N HIS A 162 16.13 -5.23 -15.52
CA HIS A 162 17.06 -5.25 -14.40
C HIS A 162 17.13 -6.59 -13.64
N GLY A 163 16.54 -7.64 -14.21
CA GLY A 163 16.70 -9.03 -13.76
C GLY A 163 15.59 -9.52 -12.83
N ALA A 164 14.45 -8.83 -12.75
CA ALA A 164 13.27 -9.38 -12.11
C ALA A 164 12.76 -10.58 -12.90
N ARG A 165 12.32 -11.63 -12.19
CA ARG A 165 11.62 -12.78 -12.78
C ARG A 165 10.20 -12.39 -13.17
N GLU A 166 9.60 -13.09 -14.13
CA GLU A 166 8.23 -12.82 -14.58
C GLU A 166 7.21 -12.78 -13.43
N ASP A 167 7.36 -13.70 -12.46
CA ASP A 167 6.52 -13.83 -11.27
C ASP A 167 6.87 -12.82 -10.15
N LEU A 168 7.93 -12.03 -10.34
CA LEU A 168 8.50 -11.07 -9.40
C LEU A 168 8.97 -11.70 -8.07
N SER A 169 9.25 -13.01 -8.05
CA SER A 169 9.64 -13.74 -6.83
C SER A 169 10.97 -13.32 -6.22
N ASN A 170 11.81 -12.61 -7.00
CA ASN A 170 13.08 -12.00 -6.59
C ASN A 170 13.00 -10.47 -6.48
N VAL A 171 11.80 -9.94 -6.22
CA VAL A 171 11.56 -8.52 -6.02
C VAL A 171 10.97 -8.30 -4.65
N ASP A 172 11.49 -7.31 -3.94
CA ASP A 172 10.80 -6.72 -2.80
C ASP A 172 10.21 -5.37 -3.21
N ILE A 173 9.04 -5.05 -2.67
CA ILE A 173 8.34 -3.79 -2.84
C ILE A 173 8.19 -3.12 -1.48
N GLY A 174 8.06 -1.81 -1.46
CA GLY A 174 7.77 -1.11 -0.24
C GLY A 174 7.80 0.39 -0.39
N PHE A 175 7.86 1.06 0.75
CA PHE A 175 7.78 2.50 0.83
C PHE A 175 8.91 3.02 1.69
N ALA A 176 9.48 4.15 1.32
CA ALA A 176 10.46 4.83 2.15
C ALA A 176 10.31 6.33 2.01
N THR A 177 10.62 7.03 3.08
CA THR A 177 10.65 8.49 3.06
C THR A 177 12.03 9.01 2.67
N VAL A 178 12.11 10.02 1.81
CA VAL A 178 13.35 10.73 1.47
C VAL A 178 13.22 12.18 1.94
N PRO A 179 14.18 12.72 2.71
CA PRO A 179 14.13 14.11 3.16
C PRO A 179 14.01 15.06 1.96
N VAL A 180 13.07 15.99 2.02
CA VAL A 180 13.03 17.10 1.07
C VAL A 180 14.02 18.15 1.60
N GLY A 181 15.01 18.53 0.79
CA GLY A 181 16.03 19.50 1.22
C GLY A 181 15.38 20.78 1.76
N SER A 182 15.71 21.15 3.00
CA SER A 182 15.33 22.45 3.56
C SER A 182 16.41 23.46 3.17
N SER A 183 16.05 24.46 2.37
CA SER A 183 16.89 25.64 2.16
C SER A 183 16.59 26.75 3.17
N SER A 184 15.71 26.51 4.14
CA SER A 184 15.35 27.46 5.19
C SER A 184 15.28 26.76 6.55
N SER A 185 15.75 27.47 7.57
CA SER A 185 15.91 27.04 8.96
C SER A 185 14.60 26.76 9.70
N ASP A 186 13.44 27.02 9.10
CA ASP A 186 12.15 27.07 9.81
C ASP A 186 11.03 26.23 9.17
N ALA A 187 11.32 25.44 8.13
CA ALA A 187 10.34 24.48 7.61
C ALA A 187 10.45 23.15 8.38
N ALA A 188 9.36 22.73 9.03
CA ALA A 188 9.23 21.35 9.49
C ALA A 188 9.64 20.40 8.36
N SER A 189 10.56 19.47 8.64
CA SER A 189 11.20 18.62 7.63
C SER A 189 10.17 17.73 6.94
N SER A 190 9.60 18.21 5.84
CA SER A 190 8.72 17.44 4.98
C SER A 190 9.53 16.30 4.38
N HIS A 191 9.00 15.08 4.45
CA HIS A 191 9.61 13.98 3.73
C HIS A 191 8.76 13.62 2.52
N SER A 192 9.41 13.33 1.40
CA SER A 192 8.77 12.73 0.25
C SER A 192 8.58 11.24 0.48
N VAL A 193 7.45 10.68 0.08
CA VAL A 193 7.16 9.25 0.16
C VAL A 193 7.25 8.66 -1.23
N HIS A 194 8.03 7.57 -1.34
CA HIS A 194 8.33 6.88 -2.58
C HIS A 194 7.88 5.44 -2.51
N ILE A 195 7.38 4.93 -3.65
CA ILE A 195 7.28 3.48 -3.89
C ILE A 195 8.66 3.02 -4.34
N TRP A 196 9.17 1.95 -3.73
CA TRP A 196 10.48 1.39 -4.04
C TRP A 196 10.39 -0.08 -4.41
N PHE A 197 11.14 -0.46 -5.44
CA PHE A 197 11.37 -1.84 -5.85
C PHE A 197 12.84 -2.20 -5.66
N TRP A 198 13.10 -3.34 -5.04
CA TRP A 198 14.43 -3.92 -4.88
C TRP A 198 14.50 -5.24 -5.64
N VAL A 199 15.23 -5.26 -6.76
CA VAL A 199 15.40 -6.47 -7.59
C VAL A 199 16.67 -7.20 -7.16
N GLN A 200 16.54 -8.43 -6.66
CA GLN A 200 17.69 -9.27 -6.31
C GLN A 200 18.21 -9.99 -7.56
N GLN A 201 19.45 -9.70 -7.94
CA GLN A 201 20.11 -10.29 -9.09
C GLN A 201 20.83 -11.60 -8.73
N SER A 202 21.03 -12.46 -9.72
CA SER A 202 21.73 -13.75 -9.55
C SER A 202 23.17 -13.62 -9.07
N ASN A 203 23.81 -12.48 -9.32
CA ASN A 203 25.16 -12.15 -8.86
C ASN A 203 25.21 -11.65 -7.39
N GLY A 204 24.08 -11.70 -6.66
CA GLY A 204 23.97 -11.24 -5.28
C GLY A 204 23.79 -9.72 -5.12
N LYS A 205 23.82 -8.94 -6.20
CA LYS A 205 23.56 -7.49 -6.15
C LYS A 205 22.06 -7.20 -6.07
N THR A 206 21.72 -6.04 -5.51
CA THR A 206 20.35 -5.50 -5.51
C THR A 206 20.31 -4.22 -6.30
N GLN A 207 19.42 -4.12 -7.28
CA GLN A 207 19.10 -2.87 -7.97
C GLN A 207 17.83 -2.26 -7.38
N GLN A 208 17.76 -0.93 -7.34
CA GLN A 208 16.68 -0.19 -6.68
C GLN A 208 16.06 0.81 -7.64
N PHE A 209 14.74 0.84 -7.69
CA PHE A 209 13.95 1.76 -8.52
C PHE A 209 12.90 2.40 -7.64
N GLY A 210 12.71 3.71 -7.77
CA GLY A 210 11.75 4.42 -6.93
C GLY A 210 11.07 5.57 -7.66
N THR A 211 9.79 5.78 -7.33
CA THR A 211 9.03 6.96 -7.77
C THR A 211 8.35 7.62 -6.58
N GLN A 212 8.42 8.95 -6.56
CA GLN A 212 7.75 9.79 -5.58
C GLN A 212 6.26 9.88 -5.90
N PHE A 213 5.39 9.75 -4.89
CA PHE A 213 3.95 9.89 -5.10
C PHE A 213 3.23 10.73 -4.04
N ALA A 214 3.85 10.97 -2.88
CA ALA A 214 3.26 11.72 -1.78
C ALA A 214 4.31 12.39 -0.88
N GLN A 215 3.83 13.09 0.16
CA GLN A 215 4.59 13.62 1.29
C GLN A 215 4.02 13.08 2.60
N ILE A 216 4.79 13.16 3.69
CA ILE A 216 4.34 12.88 5.07
C ILE A 216 4.88 13.93 6.05
#